data_AF-A0AAV0PFG0-F1
#
_entry.id   AF-A0AAV0PFG0-F1
#
_cell.length_a   1.000
_cell.length_b   1.000
_cell.length_c   1.000
_cell.angle_alpha   90.00
_cell.angle_beta   90.00
_cell.angle_gamma   90.00
#
_symmetry.space_group_name_H-M   'P 1'
#
loop_
_entity.id
_entity.type
_entity.pdbx_description
1 polymer ?
#
loop_
_entity_poly.entity_id
_entity_poly.type
_entity_poly.pdbx_seq_one_letter_code
_entity_poly.pdbx_strand_id
1 'polypeptide(L)'
;MKLALSFILLLPFLSIVAAENVTYDGRSLIINGTRRLIVSTTIHYTRIMPEMWPEAIRLAKEGGANTIDTYVFWNVHEIEPDIYNFAGRNDLVRFVKLVQEAGLFLMLRIGPFIGAEWNYGGIPVWLHYIPGTAFRTESASFKYYMEKFVTYIVNMMKREKFFASQGETGPIILAQIENEYGHLQGFYGVGHNYSDWAARMAVSKDIGVPWIMCREGDALDPVIGTCNDFYCDDFQLASDKPKIWTENWTGWLPTYWAPKYHRPSRDSAFAVARFFQKGGSVVNYYMYHGGTNFGRTGGGGFTTSYDFDGPIDEYGLVRFPKWGHLKELHEAIKLCENVVLNTNQPTNIAIGPSQEGTVWGDPSSKICVAFLANYDNTNDATVVFQNASYDIPAWSVSILPDCKNVVFNTAKPSQEKCGEVQFGGDSSSNNPLKWEVFVEKAGIWGKEADLVYNGLVDQLNVTKDASDYLWYTTR
;
A
#
# COMPACT_ATOMS: atom_id res chain seq x y z
N MET A 1 8.45 10.61 75.96
CA MET A 1 7.39 10.83 74.95
C MET A 1 7.98 11.67 73.81
N LYS A 2 8.06 11.06 72.62
CA LYS A 2 8.30 11.60 71.26
C LYS A 2 9.30 10.71 70.51
N LEU A 3 8.77 9.63 69.92
CA LEU A 3 9.41 8.95 68.79
C LEU A 3 9.43 9.92 67.60
N ALA A 4 10.60 10.17 67.03
CA ALA A 4 10.73 10.85 65.75
C ALA A 4 10.65 9.79 64.63
N LEU A 5 9.52 9.77 63.91
CA LEU A 5 9.38 9.01 62.66
C LEU A 5 10.11 9.79 61.55
N SER A 6 11.20 9.23 61.03
CA SER A 6 11.77 9.68 59.75
C SER A 6 10.91 9.14 58.61
N PHE A 7 10.17 10.02 57.94
CA PHE A 7 9.54 9.74 56.66
C PHE A 7 10.61 9.78 55.56
N ILE A 8 10.98 8.63 55.02
CA ILE A 8 11.73 8.54 53.77
C ILE A 8 10.73 8.79 52.65
N LEU A 9 10.78 9.98 52.04
CA LEU A 9 10.06 10.28 50.81
C LEU A 9 10.71 9.48 49.67
N LEU A 10 10.09 8.37 49.27
CA LEU A 10 10.35 7.73 47.99
C LEU A 10 9.74 8.62 46.90
N LEU A 11 10.58 9.47 46.30
CA LEU A 11 10.27 10.14 45.05
C LEU A 11 10.10 9.05 43.97
N PRO A 12 8.96 8.96 43.28
CA PRO A 12 8.88 8.12 42.10
C PRO A 12 9.82 8.75 41.07
N PHE A 13 10.84 8.00 40.64
CA PHE A 13 11.52 8.30 39.39
C PHE A 13 10.47 8.17 38.27
N LEU A 14 9.80 9.27 37.94
CA LEU A 14 9.23 9.41 36.61
C LEU A 14 10.42 9.45 35.67
N SER A 15 10.77 8.29 35.09
CA SER A 15 11.47 8.27 33.82
C SER A 15 10.60 9.04 32.84
N ILE A 16 11.00 10.27 32.53
CA ILE A 16 10.51 10.97 31.36
C ILE A 16 11.07 10.17 30.19
N VAL A 17 10.34 9.16 29.74
CA VAL A 17 10.58 8.53 28.44
C VAL A 17 10.22 9.61 27.43
N ALA A 18 11.24 10.23 26.84
CA ALA A 18 11.05 11.08 25.68
C ALA A 18 10.28 10.26 24.63
N ALA A 19 9.24 10.84 24.02
CA ALA A 19 8.40 10.17 23.03
C ALA A 19 9.28 9.40 22.03
N GLU A 20 9.20 8.07 22.04
CA GLU A 20 10.07 7.23 21.23
C GLU A 20 9.62 7.30 19.75
N ASN A 21 10.51 7.80 18.90
CA ASN A 21 10.28 8.07 17.47
C ASN A 21 10.19 6.79 16.63
N VAL A 22 9.52 6.89 15.46
CA VAL A 22 9.73 5.96 14.36
C VAL A 22 11.00 6.36 13.62
N THR A 23 12.00 5.49 13.63
CA THR A 23 13.27 5.68 12.91
C THR A 23 13.54 4.45 12.04
N TYR A 24 14.72 4.39 11.43
CA TYR A 24 15.15 3.25 10.63
C TYR A 24 16.66 3.11 10.66
N ASP A 25 17.11 1.92 10.26
CA ASP A 25 18.49 1.65 9.88
C ASP A 25 18.52 0.80 8.60
N GLY A 26 19.70 0.36 8.17
CA GLY A 26 19.86 -0.46 6.96
C GLY A 26 19.12 -1.80 7.01
N ARG A 27 18.59 -2.23 8.16
CA ARG A 27 17.85 -3.47 8.31
C ARG A 27 16.34 -3.24 8.26
N SER A 28 15.78 -2.37 9.09
CA SER A 28 14.32 -2.21 9.18
C SER A 28 13.90 -0.85 9.73
N LEU A 29 12.58 -0.62 9.75
CA LEU A 29 12.01 0.38 10.64
C LEU A 29 12.23 -0.01 12.10
N ILE A 30 12.42 0.99 12.95
CA ILE A 30 12.53 0.90 14.39
C ILE A 30 11.35 1.68 14.96
N ILE A 31 10.43 0.98 15.62
CA ILE A 31 9.22 1.56 16.22
C ILE A 31 9.31 1.33 17.73
N ASN A 32 9.29 2.42 18.51
CA ASN A 32 9.48 2.40 19.96
C ASN A 32 10.72 1.59 20.37
N GLY A 33 11.86 2.00 19.81
CA GLY A 33 13.18 1.38 20.06
C GLY A 33 13.35 -0.05 19.53
N THR A 34 12.34 -0.65 18.90
CA THR A 34 12.39 -2.05 18.46
C THR A 34 12.29 -2.17 16.95
N ARG A 35 13.21 -2.91 16.33
CA ARG A 35 13.10 -3.31 14.92
C ARG A 35 11.81 -4.12 14.70
N ARG A 36 11.08 -3.82 13.62
CA ARG A 36 9.81 -4.52 13.27
C ARG A 36 9.81 -5.02 11.83
N LEU A 37 9.27 -6.21 11.62
CA LEU A 37 8.84 -6.64 10.30
C LEU A 37 7.43 -6.10 10.06
N ILE A 38 7.25 -5.43 8.93
CA ILE A 38 5.96 -4.86 8.54
C ILE A 38 5.33 -5.70 7.44
N VAL A 39 4.15 -6.21 7.74
CA VAL A 39 3.23 -6.81 6.77
C VAL A 39 2.08 -5.84 6.62
N SER A 40 2.09 -5.12 5.51
CA SER A 40 1.13 -4.07 5.18
C SER A 40 0.13 -4.54 4.13
N THR A 41 -1.07 -3.97 4.18
CA THR A 41 -2.17 -4.31 3.26
C THR A 41 -2.86 -3.07 2.72
N THR A 42 -2.89 -2.91 1.40
CA THR A 42 -3.57 -1.75 0.80
C THR A 42 -5.08 -1.93 0.84
N ILE A 43 -5.75 -0.96 1.47
CA ILE A 43 -7.21 -0.82 1.55
C ILE A 43 -7.54 0.66 1.27
N HIS A 44 -8.06 0.96 0.08
CA HIS A 44 -8.45 2.32 -0.28
C HIS A 44 -9.82 2.65 0.29
N TYR A 45 -9.88 3.53 1.29
CA TYR A 45 -11.13 3.92 1.96
C TYR A 45 -12.19 4.47 0.99
N THR A 46 -11.79 5.10 -0.12
CA THR A 46 -12.70 5.65 -1.14
C THR A 46 -13.33 4.59 -2.05
N ARG A 47 -12.76 3.37 -2.11
CA ARG A 47 -13.24 2.25 -2.93
C ARG A 47 -14.17 1.29 -2.17
N ILE A 48 -14.42 1.57 -0.90
CA ILE A 48 -15.16 0.70 0.01
C ILE A 48 -16.14 1.57 0.81
N MET A 49 -17.33 1.07 1.11
CA MET A 49 -18.30 1.82 1.90
C MET A 49 -17.85 1.93 3.37
N PRO A 50 -18.13 3.05 4.07
CA PRO A 50 -17.73 3.24 5.47
C PRO A 50 -18.15 2.11 6.43
N GLU A 51 -19.27 1.47 6.15
CA GLU A 51 -19.82 0.35 6.91
C GLU A 51 -18.97 -0.93 6.77
N MET A 52 -18.22 -1.07 5.68
CA MET A 52 -17.36 -2.23 5.41
C MET A 52 -15.92 -2.04 5.91
N TRP A 53 -15.48 -0.81 6.20
CA TRP A 53 -14.10 -0.55 6.65
C TRP A 53 -13.71 -1.37 7.90
N PRO A 54 -14.54 -1.45 8.98
CA PRO A 54 -14.15 -2.21 10.17
C PRO A 54 -13.88 -3.68 9.86
N GLU A 55 -14.71 -4.27 8.98
CA GLU A 55 -14.58 -5.68 8.61
C GLU A 55 -13.35 -5.92 7.73
N ALA A 56 -13.09 -5.06 6.74
CA ALA A 56 -11.90 -5.16 5.90
C ALA A 56 -10.60 -5.03 6.73
N ILE A 57 -10.58 -4.11 7.69
CA ILE A 57 -9.45 -3.92 8.63
C ILE A 57 -9.29 -5.15 9.54
N ARG A 58 -10.40 -5.71 10.06
CA ARG A 58 -10.39 -6.93 10.88
C ARG A 58 -9.83 -8.12 10.09
N LEU A 59 -10.29 -8.33 8.86
CA LEU A 59 -9.83 -9.41 8.00
C LEU A 59 -8.35 -9.27 7.61
N ALA A 60 -7.85 -8.04 7.41
CA ALA A 60 -6.42 -7.80 7.22
C ALA A 60 -5.60 -8.18 8.46
N LYS A 61 -6.04 -7.76 9.65
CA LYS A 61 -5.40 -8.11 10.92
C LYS A 61 -5.39 -9.62 11.18
N GLU A 62 -6.53 -10.28 10.97
CA GLU A 62 -6.64 -11.74 11.12
C GLU A 62 -5.85 -12.52 10.07
N GLY A 63 -5.63 -11.91 8.91
CA GLY A 63 -4.72 -12.40 7.88
C GLY A 63 -3.25 -12.23 8.23
N GLY A 64 -2.91 -11.68 9.40
CA GLY A 64 -1.53 -11.53 9.88
C GLY A 64 -0.88 -10.17 9.54
N ALA A 65 -1.62 -9.22 8.97
CA ALA A 65 -1.12 -7.87 8.75
C ALA A 65 -0.99 -7.11 10.08
N ASN A 66 0.02 -6.25 10.15
CA ASN A 66 0.21 -5.33 11.27
C ASN A 66 0.12 -3.85 10.85
N THR A 67 -0.04 -3.59 9.56
CA THR A 67 -0.10 -2.24 8.98
C THR A 67 -1.16 -2.20 7.88
N ILE A 68 -1.91 -1.10 7.79
CA ILE A 68 -2.77 -0.78 6.64
C ILE A 68 -2.04 0.23 5.77
N ASP A 69 -2.23 0.15 4.46
CA ASP A 69 -1.78 1.14 3.49
C ASP A 69 -2.98 1.79 2.79
N THR A 70 -2.91 3.09 2.56
CA THR A 70 -3.85 3.77 1.66
C THR A 70 -3.24 5.00 1.03
N TYR A 71 -3.60 5.26 -0.23
CA TYR A 71 -3.46 6.57 -0.84
C TYR A 71 -4.41 7.61 -0.24
N VAL A 72 -4.08 8.89 -0.44
CA VAL A 72 -4.99 10.03 -0.27
C VAL A 72 -5.41 10.56 -1.63
N PHE A 73 -6.72 10.66 -1.88
CA PHE A 73 -7.28 10.95 -3.20
C PHE A 73 -7.61 12.44 -3.37
N TRP A 74 -6.65 13.25 -3.83
CA TRP A 74 -6.78 14.72 -3.86
C TRP A 74 -8.03 15.20 -4.60
N ASN A 75 -8.29 14.69 -5.81
CA ASN A 75 -9.42 15.11 -6.65
C ASN A 75 -10.81 14.99 -5.99
N VAL A 76 -11.02 14.02 -5.09
CA VAL A 76 -12.29 13.88 -4.36
C VAL A 76 -12.29 14.62 -3.03
N HIS A 77 -11.11 14.98 -2.51
CA HIS A 77 -10.96 15.76 -1.29
C HIS A 77 -10.98 17.26 -1.53
N GLU A 78 -10.54 17.75 -2.69
CA GLU A 78 -10.58 19.17 -3.05
C GLU A 78 -11.29 19.32 -4.40
N ILE A 79 -12.62 19.33 -4.36
CA ILE A 79 -13.49 19.33 -5.54
C ILE A 79 -13.36 20.61 -6.36
N GLU A 80 -13.05 21.72 -5.68
CA GLU A 80 -12.70 23.03 -6.20
C GLU A 80 -11.61 23.62 -5.27
N PRO A 81 -10.82 24.61 -5.72
CA PRO A 81 -9.81 25.24 -4.87
C PRO A 81 -10.39 25.65 -3.51
N ASP A 82 -9.78 25.18 -2.42
CA ASP A 82 -10.19 25.43 -1.03
C ASP A 82 -11.55 24.85 -0.59
N ILE A 83 -12.25 24.11 -1.45
CA ILE A 83 -13.50 23.43 -1.11
C ILE A 83 -13.24 21.96 -0.84
N TYR A 84 -13.16 21.62 0.44
CA TYR A 84 -12.77 20.28 0.88
C TYR A 84 -13.96 19.35 1.19
N ASN A 85 -13.84 18.07 0.80
CA ASN A 85 -14.81 17.01 1.11
C ASN A 85 -14.15 15.83 1.83
N PHE A 86 -14.51 15.64 3.10
CA PHE A 86 -14.10 14.51 3.94
C PHE A 86 -15.33 13.80 4.55
N ALA A 87 -16.46 13.79 3.83
CA ALA A 87 -17.69 13.13 4.28
C ALA A 87 -17.87 11.74 3.64
N GLY A 88 -18.67 10.90 4.29
CA GLY A 88 -19.04 9.58 3.77
C GLY A 88 -17.81 8.71 3.50
N ARG A 89 -17.71 8.14 2.29
CA ARG A 89 -16.55 7.31 1.88
C ARG A 89 -15.24 8.08 1.72
N ASN A 90 -15.28 9.41 1.79
CA ASN A 90 -14.08 10.27 1.76
C ASN A 90 -13.64 10.67 3.18
N ASP A 91 -14.25 10.12 4.24
CA ASP A 91 -13.85 10.43 5.62
C ASP A 91 -12.54 9.72 6.01
N LEU A 92 -11.43 10.32 5.60
CA LEU A 92 -10.08 9.82 5.90
C LEU A 92 -9.83 9.75 7.41
N VAL A 93 -10.26 10.75 8.18
CA VAL A 93 -10.03 10.79 9.64
C VAL A 93 -10.71 9.60 10.32
N ARG A 94 -11.97 9.31 9.96
CA ARG A 94 -12.67 8.14 10.48
C ARG A 94 -11.98 6.84 10.08
N PHE A 95 -11.53 6.71 8.84
CA PHE A 95 -10.79 5.52 8.40
C PHE A 95 -9.50 5.32 9.22
N VAL A 96 -8.67 6.36 9.37
CA VAL A 96 -7.43 6.29 10.16
C VAL A 96 -7.72 5.95 11.62
N LYS A 97 -8.81 6.48 12.19
CA LYS A 97 -9.24 6.15 13.54
C LYS A 97 -9.61 4.68 13.69
N LEU A 98 -10.27 4.07 12.71
CA LEU A 98 -10.57 2.63 12.73
C LEU A 98 -9.30 1.78 12.68
N VAL A 99 -8.29 2.20 11.91
CA VAL A 99 -6.97 1.54 11.88
C VAL A 99 -6.29 1.62 13.26
N GLN A 100 -6.33 2.79 13.90
CA GLN A 100 -5.84 3.01 15.25
C GLN A 100 -6.58 2.14 16.29
N GLU A 101 -7.91 2.11 16.26
CA GLU A 101 -8.75 1.30 17.16
C GLU A 101 -8.50 -0.20 16.99
N ALA A 102 -8.19 -0.64 15.76
CA ALA A 102 -7.76 -2.00 15.49
C ALA A 102 -6.34 -2.31 15.99
N GLY A 103 -5.58 -1.32 16.48
CA GLY A 103 -4.21 -1.48 16.94
C GLY A 103 -3.23 -1.85 15.83
N LEU A 104 -3.51 -1.40 14.60
CA LEU A 104 -2.63 -1.54 13.44
C LEU A 104 -1.89 -0.24 13.20
N PHE A 105 -0.71 -0.33 12.59
CA PHE A 105 -0.04 0.83 12.04
C PHE A 105 -0.67 1.25 10.69
N LEU A 106 -0.25 2.41 10.19
CA LEU A 106 -0.68 2.98 8.93
C LEU A 106 0.53 3.49 8.13
N MET A 107 0.59 3.09 6.86
CA MET A 107 1.37 3.73 5.81
C MET A 107 0.45 4.66 5.01
N LEU A 108 0.62 5.98 5.16
CA LEU A 108 -0.25 6.97 4.53
C LEU A 108 0.41 7.54 3.27
N ARG A 109 -0.03 7.11 2.09
CA ARG A 109 0.55 7.55 0.82
C ARG A 109 -0.16 8.80 0.32
N ILE A 110 0.34 9.97 0.69
CA ILE A 110 -0.34 11.25 0.47
C ILE A 110 -0.35 11.66 -1.01
N GLY A 111 0.68 11.26 -1.78
CA GLY A 111 0.82 11.64 -3.19
C GLY A 111 1.44 13.04 -3.37
N PRO A 112 0.87 13.95 -4.19
CA PRO A 112 -0.55 13.96 -4.48
C PRO A 112 -0.93 13.33 -5.83
N PHE A 113 0.04 13.11 -6.73
CA PHE A 113 -0.15 12.10 -7.77
C PHE A 113 -0.01 10.73 -7.12
N ILE A 114 -1.00 9.87 -7.32
CA ILE A 114 -1.07 8.54 -6.69
C ILE A 114 -1.10 7.42 -7.73
N GLY A 115 -1.26 7.73 -9.02
CA GLY A 115 -1.57 6.73 -10.03
C GLY A 115 -2.88 6.02 -9.66
N ALA A 116 -2.75 4.84 -9.05
CA ALA A 116 -3.81 4.05 -8.42
C ALA A 116 -4.96 3.65 -9.35
N GLU A 117 -4.76 3.81 -10.66
CA GLU A 117 -5.79 3.65 -11.69
C GLU A 117 -7.02 4.48 -11.39
N TRP A 118 -6.76 5.64 -10.80
CA TRP A 118 -7.74 6.59 -10.35
C TRP A 118 -7.85 7.73 -11.35
N ASN A 119 -9.02 8.36 -11.40
CA ASN A 119 -9.32 9.45 -12.32
C ASN A 119 -8.26 10.53 -12.21
N TYR A 120 -7.65 10.84 -13.35
CA TYR A 120 -6.59 11.83 -13.48
C TYR A 120 -5.40 11.62 -12.53
N GLY A 121 -5.14 10.36 -12.12
CA GLY A 121 -4.07 9.98 -11.21
C GLY A 121 -4.21 10.55 -9.79
N GLY A 122 -5.43 10.95 -9.41
CA GLY A 122 -5.74 11.62 -8.15
C GLY A 122 -5.61 13.14 -8.20
N ILE A 123 -5.07 13.75 -9.26
CA ILE A 123 -4.95 15.20 -9.37
C ILE A 123 -6.33 15.81 -9.68
N PRO A 124 -6.76 16.91 -9.03
CA PRO A 124 -8.01 17.57 -9.38
C PRO A 124 -7.97 18.18 -10.79
N VAL A 125 -9.02 17.98 -11.57
CA VAL A 125 -9.11 18.47 -12.96
C VAL A 125 -9.05 20.00 -13.02
N TRP A 126 -9.57 20.70 -12.01
CA TRP A 126 -9.51 22.17 -11.98
C TRP A 126 -8.08 22.72 -12.03
N LEU A 127 -7.09 21.96 -11.55
CA LEU A 127 -5.67 22.37 -11.55
C LEU A 127 -5.11 22.48 -12.98
N HIS A 128 -5.69 21.74 -13.93
CA HIS A 128 -5.35 21.82 -15.35
C HIS A 128 -5.60 23.24 -15.92
N TYR A 129 -6.59 23.96 -15.40
CA TYR A 129 -6.98 25.27 -15.93
C TYR A 129 -6.31 26.44 -15.24
N ILE A 130 -5.46 26.18 -14.24
CA ILE A 130 -4.66 27.23 -13.62
C ILE A 130 -3.55 27.63 -14.61
N PRO A 131 -3.44 28.91 -15.00
CA PRO A 131 -2.44 29.35 -15.98
C PRO A 131 -1.01 28.97 -15.58
N GLY A 132 -0.22 28.51 -16.57
CA GLY A 132 1.17 28.11 -16.37
C GLY A 132 1.38 26.75 -15.71
N THR A 133 0.30 25.99 -15.49
CA THR A 133 0.39 24.69 -14.82
C THR A 133 0.81 23.58 -15.78
N ALA A 134 1.96 22.98 -15.48
CA ALA A 134 2.33 21.65 -15.94
C ALA A 134 2.44 20.73 -14.72
N PHE A 135 1.93 19.51 -14.80
CA PHE A 135 1.96 18.59 -13.66
C PHE A 135 3.30 17.88 -13.51
N ARG A 136 3.62 17.53 -12.26
CA ARG A 136 4.76 16.67 -11.89
C ARG A 136 6.08 17.15 -12.51
N THR A 137 6.30 18.46 -12.42
CA THR A 137 7.48 19.16 -12.95
C THR A 137 7.71 20.43 -12.14
N GLU A 138 8.71 21.24 -12.53
CA GLU A 138 9.12 22.48 -11.86
C GLU A 138 8.12 23.66 -12.00
N SER A 139 6.90 23.37 -12.45
CA SER A 139 5.78 24.30 -12.55
C SER A 139 5.47 24.94 -11.18
N ALA A 140 5.62 26.26 -11.10
CA ALA A 140 5.41 27.01 -9.85
C ALA A 140 3.98 26.86 -9.31
N SER A 141 2.98 26.88 -10.19
CA SER A 141 1.57 26.68 -9.79
C SER A 141 1.35 25.26 -9.27
N PHE A 142 1.87 24.24 -9.97
CA PHE A 142 1.72 22.86 -9.53
C PHE A 142 2.37 22.63 -8.16
N LYS A 143 3.61 23.12 -7.97
CA LYS A 143 4.34 23.04 -6.69
C LYS A 143 3.56 23.72 -5.56
N TYR A 144 3.01 24.91 -5.81
CA TYR A 144 2.19 25.63 -4.84
C TYR A 144 0.96 24.84 -4.39
N TYR A 145 0.15 24.34 -5.33
CA TYR A 145 -1.08 23.61 -4.99
C TYR A 145 -0.77 22.23 -4.37
N MET A 146 0.26 21.53 -4.86
CA MET A 146 0.73 20.28 -4.26
C MET A 146 1.16 20.50 -2.80
N GLU A 147 1.99 21.50 -2.54
CA GLU A 147 2.44 21.81 -1.18
C GLU A 147 1.27 22.20 -0.29
N LYS A 148 0.33 23.00 -0.79
CA LYS A 148 -0.88 23.42 -0.07
C LYS A 148 -1.71 22.21 0.36
N PHE A 149 -2.01 21.29 -0.57
CA PHE A 149 -2.79 20.09 -0.28
C PHE A 149 -2.06 19.14 0.69
N VAL A 150 -0.78 18.86 0.45
CA VAL A 150 0.03 18.02 1.35
C VAL A 150 0.08 18.62 2.75
N THR A 151 0.29 19.94 2.86
CA THR A 151 0.26 20.66 4.15
C THR A 151 -1.11 20.54 4.83
N TYR A 152 -2.20 20.63 4.07
CA TYR A 152 -3.56 20.49 4.59
C TYR A 152 -3.79 19.09 5.19
N ILE A 153 -3.43 18.03 4.46
CA ILE A 153 -3.53 16.64 4.93
C ILE A 153 -2.65 16.41 6.16
N VAL A 154 -1.37 16.83 6.12
CA VAL A 154 -0.46 16.69 7.26
C VAL A 154 -1.02 17.42 8.50
N ASN A 155 -1.50 18.64 8.37
CA ASN A 155 -2.08 19.38 9.48
C ASN A 155 -3.36 18.72 10.01
N MET A 156 -4.18 18.12 9.15
CA MET A 156 -5.32 17.33 9.57
C MET A 156 -4.88 16.13 10.43
N MET A 157 -3.93 15.32 9.95
CA MET A 157 -3.42 14.16 10.68
C MET A 157 -2.72 14.57 11.99
N LYS A 158 -2.01 15.71 12.00
CA LYS A 158 -1.36 16.26 13.19
C LYS A 158 -2.36 16.70 14.26
N ARG A 159 -3.47 17.35 13.87
CA ARG A 159 -4.52 17.79 14.80
C ARG A 159 -5.17 16.62 15.52
N GLU A 160 -5.39 15.52 14.80
CA GLU A 160 -5.93 14.27 15.35
C GLU A 160 -4.87 13.40 16.06
N LYS A 161 -3.59 13.84 16.06
CA LYS A 161 -2.44 13.14 16.65
C LYS A 161 -2.23 11.73 16.08
N PHE A 162 -2.42 11.58 14.77
CA PHE A 162 -2.29 10.28 14.13
C PHE A 162 -0.85 9.88 13.75
N PHE A 163 0.12 10.80 13.75
CA PHE A 163 1.52 10.41 13.58
C PHE A 163 2.04 9.73 14.85
N ALA A 164 2.73 8.60 14.69
CA ALA A 164 3.31 7.85 15.82
C ALA A 164 4.26 8.71 16.67
N SER A 165 4.90 9.71 16.07
CA SER A 165 5.72 10.72 16.76
C SER A 165 4.95 11.57 17.79
N GLN A 166 3.62 11.62 17.70
CA GLN A 166 2.77 12.42 18.58
C GLN A 166 2.21 11.64 19.78
N GLY A 167 2.56 10.35 19.93
CA GLY A 167 2.21 9.51 21.07
C GLY A 167 2.03 8.04 20.71
N GLU A 168 1.99 7.17 21.72
CA GLU A 168 1.95 5.70 21.58
C GLU A 168 0.77 5.17 20.74
N THR A 169 -0.30 5.96 20.58
CA THR A 169 -1.49 5.55 19.83
C THR A 169 -1.50 6.06 18.39
N GLY A 170 -0.58 6.92 17.96
CA GLY A 170 -0.58 7.41 16.57
C GLY A 170 -0.28 6.28 15.58
N PRO A 171 -1.21 5.89 14.68
CA PRO A 171 -0.99 4.74 13.82
C PRO A 171 0.00 5.02 12.67
N ILE A 172 0.17 6.26 12.23
CA ILE A 172 0.96 6.58 11.02
C ILE A 172 2.45 6.43 11.31
N ILE A 173 3.09 5.42 10.71
CA ILE A 173 4.53 5.11 10.83
C ILE A 173 5.33 5.44 9.57
N LEU A 174 4.67 5.59 8.43
CA LEU A 174 5.28 5.97 7.16
C LEU A 174 4.34 6.90 6.41
N ALA A 175 4.91 7.86 5.68
CA ALA A 175 4.18 8.67 4.72
C ALA A 175 4.87 8.67 3.36
N GLN A 176 4.11 8.69 2.27
CA GLN A 176 4.66 8.80 0.92
C GLN A 176 4.37 10.15 0.28
N ILE A 177 5.39 10.72 -0.36
CA ILE A 177 5.26 11.85 -1.28
C ILE A 177 5.48 11.37 -2.72
N GLU A 178 4.74 11.91 -3.69
CA GLU A 178 4.74 11.48 -5.08
C GLU A 178 4.40 9.97 -5.25
N ASN A 179 4.38 9.51 -6.50
CA ASN A 179 4.21 8.10 -6.83
C ASN A 179 4.90 7.72 -8.14
N GLU A 180 5.86 6.81 -8.08
CA GLU A 180 6.59 6.26 -9.23
C GLU A 180 7.17 7.31 -10.19
N TYR A 181 7.73 8.39 -9.64
CA TYR A 181 8.26 9.49 -10.45
C TYR A 181 9.61 9.18 -11.09
N GLY A 182 10.42 8.28 -10.54
CA GLY A 182 11.77 7.99 -11.04
C GLY A 182 11.84 7.66 -12.54
N HIS A 183 10.86 6.92 -13.06
CA HIS A 183 10.77 6.63 -14.51
C HIS A 183 10.53 7.88 -15.37
N LEU A 184 9.86 8.90 -14.82
CA LEU A 184 9.56 10.15 -15.51
C LEU A 184 10.74 11.14 -15.51
N GLN A 185 11.67 11.01 -14.57
CA GLN A 185 12.75 11.98 -14.39
C GLN A 185 13.57 12.19 -15.68
N GLY A 186 13.91 11.09 -16.35
CA GLY A 186 14.67 11.11 -17.59
C GLY A 186 13.94 11.75 -18.77
N PHE A 187 12.60 11.74 -18.78
CA PHE A 187 11.81 12.35 -19.86
C PHE A 187 11.76 13.88 -19.77
N TYR A 188 11.82 14.44 -18.55
CA TYR A 188 11.71 15.88 -18.35
C TYR A 188 13.05 16.62 -18.37
N GLY A 189 14.19 15.92 -18.37
CA GLY A 189 15.54 16.50 -18.35
C GLY A 189 15.93 17.25 -17.07
N VAL A 190 14.95 17.83 -16.36
CA VAL A 190 15.05 18.50 -15.05
C VAL A 190 14.26 17.77 -13.95
N GLY A 191 13.83 16.54 -14.19
CA GLY A 191 12.94 15.81 -13.29
C GLY A 191 13.51 15.64 -11.88
N HIS A 192 14.84 15.44 -11.75
CA HIS A 192 15.51 15.38 -10.45
C HIS A 192 15.27 16.63 -9.59
N ASN A 193 15.21 17.83 -10.18
CA ASN A 193 14.97 19.06 -9.41
C ASN A 193 13.59 19.05 -8.74
N TYR A 194 12.59 18.50 -9.43
CA TYR A 194 11.23 18.40 -8.93
C TYR A 194 11.10 17.31 -7.86
N SER A 195 11.63 16.10 -8.07
CA SER A 195 11.58 15.04 -7.05
C SER A 195 12.33 15.45 -5.78
N ASP A 196 13.48 16.08 -5.92
CA ASP A 196 14.24 16.70 -4.82
C ASP A 196 13.44 17.76 -4.07
N TRP A 197 12.75 18.65 -4.79
CA TRP A 197 11.89 19.65 -4.18
C TRP A 197 10.73 18.98 -3.43
N ALA A 198 10.10 17.97 -4.00
CA ALA A 198 9.00 17.25 -3.37
C ALA A 198 9.46 16.56 -2.09
N ALA A 199 10.62 15.90 -2.11
CA ALA A 199 11.27 15.30 -0.95
C ALA A 199 11.54 16.33 0.15
N ARG A 200 12.20 17.46 -0.18
CA ARG A 200 12.47 18.55 0.78
C ARG A 200 11.19 19.16 1.35
N MET A 201 10.18 19.37 0.50
CA MET A 201 8.89 19.92 0.92
C MET A 201 8.20 18.97 1.90
N ALA A 202 8.16 17.66 1.61
CA ALA A 202 7.57 16.67 2.50
C ALA A 202 8.29 16.59 3.85
N VAL A 203 9.63 16.49 3.83
CA VAL A 203 10.46 16.47 5.04
C VAL A 203 10.27 17.75 5.88
N SER A 204 10.12 18.92 5.24
CA SER A 204 9.88 20.19 5.94
C SER A 204 8.55 20.23 6.72
N LYS A 205 7.62 19.30 6.43
CA LYS A 205 6.36 19.19 7.18
C LYS A 205 6.53 18.59 8.57
N ASP A 206 7.74 18.09 8.92
CA ASP A 206 8.13 17.67 10.26
C ASP A 206 7.10 16.75 10.94
N ILE A 207 6.80 15.64 10.27
CA ILE A 207 5.80 14.66 10.74
C ILE A 207 6.37 13.69 11.79
N GLY A 208 7.68 13.75 12.05
CA GLY A 208 8.37 12.90 13.04
C GLY A 208 8.42 11.40 12.72
N VAL A 209 8.00 11.00 11.51
CA VAL A 209 8.10 9.62 11.00
C VAL A 209 8.73 9.65 9.59
N PRO A 210 9.31 8.53 9.11
CA PRO A 210 10.01 8.52 7.82
C PRO A 210 9.09 8.78 6.63
N TRP A 211 9.64 9.50 5.64
CA TRP A 211 9.05 9.65 4.31
C TRP A 211 9.61 8.60 3.36
N ILE A 212 8.76 8.11 2.45
CA ILE A 212 9.12 7.19 1.37
C ILE A 212 8.77 7.78 0.00
N MET A 213 9.43 7.29 -1.06
CA MET A 213 9.11 7.52 -2.47
C MET A 213 9.29 6.20 -3.24
N CYS A 214 8.23 5.71 -3.89
CA CYS A 214 8.29 4.45 -4.64
C CYS A 214 8.85 4.61 -6.05
N ARG A 215 9.56 3.58 -6.53
CA ARG A 215 10.35 3.58 -7.78
C ARG A 215 11.29 4.79 -7.88
N GLU A 216 11.85 5.20 -6.75
CA GLU A 216 12.74 6.35 -6.62
C GLU A 216 14.02 5.94 -5.88
N GLY A 217 14.86 5.15 -6.55
CA GLY A 217 16.04 4.51 -5.92
C GLY A 217 17.11 5.50 -5.44
N ASP A 218 17.12 6.71 -6.00
CA ASP A 218 18.00 7.83 -5.68
C ASP A 218 17.29 8.95 -4.91
N ALA A 219 16.16 8.64 -4.25
CA ALA A 219 15.43 9.60 -3.43
C ALA A 219 16.35 10.32 -2.42
N LEU A 220 16.24 11.65 -2.39
CA LEU A 220 17.05 12.53 -1.56
C LEU A 220 16.90 12.20 -0.07
N ASP A 221 18.03 12.06 0.64
CA ASP A 221 18.04 11.85 2.08
C ASP A 221 17.25 12.95 2.82
N PRO A 222 16.46 12.59 3.87
CA PRO A 222 16.34 11.27 4.50
C PRO A 222 15.22 10.38 3.92
N VAL A 223 14.68 10.68 2.73
CA VAL A 223 13.55 9.93 2.14
C VAL A 223 13.99 8.54 1.70
N ILE A 224 13.19 7.51 1.97
CA ILE A 224 13.49 6.12 1.61
C ILE A 224 12.90 5.79 0.24
N GLY A 225 13.77 5.44 -0.71
CA GLY A 225 13.37 4.86 -1.98
C GLY A 225 12.79 3.45 -1.79
N THR A 226 11.69 3.12 -2.45
CA THR A 226 11.02 1.81 -2.30
C THR A 226 10.75 1.14 -3.64
N CYS A 227 10.43 -0.15 -3.61
CA CYS A 227 10.13 -0.96 -4.80
C CYS A 227 8.64 -1.23 -4.93
N ASN A 228 8.16 -1.28 -6.17
CA ASN A 228 6.84 -1.73 -6.58
C ASN A 228 7.06 -2.72 -7.70
N ASP A 229 6.54 -3.94 -7.63
CA ASP A 229 6.59 -4.91 -8.74
C ASP A 229 5.82 -6.18 -8.34
N PHE A 230 5.78 -7.19 -9.21
CA PHE A 230 5.47 -8.56 -8.81
C PHE A 230 6.59 -9.17 -7.95
N TYR A 231 7.83 -8.72 -8.14
CA TYR A 231 9.04 -9.22 -7.47
C TYR A 231 9.99 -8.07 -7.12
N CYS A 232 10.33 -7.94 -5.84
CA CYS A 232 11.31 -6.95 -5.36
C CYS A 232 12.44 -7.60 -4.53
N ASP A 233 12.64 -8.92 -4.63
CA ASP A 233 13.66 -9.63 -3.87
C ASP A 233 15.09 -9.24 -4.28
N ASP A 234 15.31 -8.78 -5.51
CA ASP A 234 16.59 -8.24 -5.97
C ASP A 234 16.71 -6.71 -5.88
N PHE A 235 15.69 -6.01 -5.38
CA PHE A 235 15.78 -4.57 -5.15
C PHE A 235 16.89 -4.23 -4.14
N GLN A 236 17.74 -3.27 -4.48
CA GLN A 236 18.83 -2.80 -3.64
C GLN A 236 18.79 -1.27 -3.57
N LEU A 237 19.16 -0.73 -2.41
CA LEU A 237 19.39 0.70 -2.20
C LEU A 237 20.89 0.92 -1.98
N ALA A 238 21.41 2.06 -2.44
CA ALA A 238 22.83 2.41 -2.28
C ALA A 238 23.20 2.91 -0.86
N SER A 239 22.28 2.87 0.10
CA SER A 239 22.36 3.58 1.39
C SER A 239 21.95 2.72 2.60
N ASP A 240 22.18 3.22 3.81
CA ASP A 240 21.82 2.61 5.11
C ASP A 240 20.30 2.63 5.39
N LYS A 241 19.48 2.38 4.37
CA LYS A 241 18.02 2.45 4.42
C LYS A 241 17.41 1.05 4.36
N PRO A 242 16.27 0.83 5.02
CA PRO A 242 15.64 -0.48 5.03
C PRO A 242 15.06 -0.81 3.67
N LYS A 243 15.09 -2.10 3.32
CA LYS A 243 14.48 -2.61 2.09
C LYS A 243 12.96 -2.69 2.24
N ILE A 244 12.26 -1.84 1.50
CA ILE A 244 10.80 -1.67 1.54
C ILE A 244 10.19 -1.97 0.16
N TRP A 245 9.15 -2.81 0.16
CA TRP A 245 8.32 -3.15 -1.00
C TRP A 245 6.92 -2.59 -0.78
N THR A 246 6.64 -1.43 -1.39
CA THR A 246 5.40 -0.66 -1.23
C THR A 246 4.24 -1.20 -2.06
N GLU A 247 4.50 -1.92 -3.15
CA GLU A 247 3.43 -2.56 -3.93
C GLU A 247 3.85 -3.94 -4.44
N ASN A 248 3.50 -4.96 -3.68
CA ASN A 248 3.47 -6.33 -4.15
C ASN A 248 2.14 -6.58 -4.86
N TRP A 249 2.17 -6.60 -6.20
CA TRP A 249 0.96 -6.67 -7.00
C TRP A 249 0.26 -8.02 -6.85
N THR A 250 -0.85 -8.08 -6.11
CA THR A 250 -1.57 -9.34 -5.80
C THR A 250 -2.30 -9.94 -7.00
N GLY A 251 -2.37 -9.18 -8.09
CA GLY A 251 -3.05 -9.50 -9.33
C GLY A 251 -2.82 -8.36 -10.31
N TRP A 252 -3.83 -8.00 -11.08
CA TRP A 252 -3.74 -6.89 -12.02
C TRP A 252 -5.09 -6.20 -12.23
N LEU A 253 -5.02 -5.09 -12.94
CA LEU A 253 -6.09 -4.17 -13.20
C LEU A 253 -7.18 -4.77 -14.07
N PRO A 254 -8.45 -4.69 -13.66
CA PRO A 254 -9.55 -4.98 -14.54
C PRO A 254 -9.74 -3.82 -15.54
N THR A 255 -9.51 -4.09 -16.81
CA THR A 255 -9.76 -3.15 -17.91
C THR A 255 -11.00 -3.57 -18.69
N TYR A 256 -11.74 -2.60 -19.21
CA TYR A 256 -12.89 -2.90 -20.07
C TYR A 256 -12.45 -3.82 -21.22
N TRP A 257 -13.25 -4.85 -21.49
CA TRP A 257 -13.06 -5.80 -22.59
C TRP A 257 -11.87 -6.77 -22.44
N ALA A 258 -11.14 -6.74 -21.32
CA ALA A 258 -10.07 -7.69 -21.04
C ALA A 258 -10.53 -8.80 -20.07
N PRO A 259 -9.91 -9.99 -20.14
CA PRO A 259 -10.14 -11.02 -19.13
C PRO A 259 -9.62 -10.56 -17.76
N LYS A 260 -10.23 -11.08 -16.69
CA LYS A 260 -9.72 -10.89 -15.34
C LYS A 260 -8.35 -11.56 -15.22
N TYR A 261 -7.37 -10.81 -14.71
CA TYR A 261 -6.06 -11.33 -14.40
C TYR A 261 -6.09 -12.08 -13.06
N HIS A 262 -5.36 -13.19 -12.96
CA HIS A 262 -5.21 -13.95 -11.73
C HIS A 262 -3.73 -14.19 -11.45
N ARG A 263 -3.28 -13.82 -10.24
CA ARG A 263 -1.96 -14.18 -9.71
C ARG A 263 -2.12 -15.32 -8.71
N PRO A 264 -1.49 -16.49 -8.94
CA PRO A 264 -1.58 -17.61 -8.02
C PRO A 264 -1.08 -17.26 -6.61
N SER A 265 -1.76 -17.75 -5.58
CA SER A 265 -1.36 -17.55 -4.18
C SER A 265 0.07 -18.04 -3.91
N ARG A 266 0.46 -19.17 -4.50
CA ARG A 266 1.81 -19.73 -4.41
C ARG A 266 2.90 -18.80 -4.95
N ASP A 267 2.58 -18.05 -6.00
CA ASP A 267 3.52 -17.12 -6.65
C ASP A 267 3.70 -15.87 -5.78
N SER A 268 2.60 -15.31 -5.28
CA SER A 268 2.66 -14.21 -4.30
C SER A 268 3.43 -14.62 -3.05
N ALA A 269 3.18 -15.82 -2.52
CA ALA A 269 3.90 -16.33 -1.35
C ALA A 269 5.39 -16.54 -1.63
N PHE A 270 5.75 -17.08 -2.80
CA PHE A 270 7.13 -17.23 -3.23
C PHE A 270 7.86 -15.88 -3.28
N ALA A 271 7.27 -14.89 -3.93
CA ALA A 271 7.88 -13.57 -4.06
C ALA A 271 8.12 -12.90 -2.70
N VAL A 272 7.16 -13.00 -1.78
CA VAL A 272 7.28 -12.46 -0.41
C VAL A 272 8.32 -13.22 0.41
N ALA A 273 8.34 -14.55 0.34
CA ALA A 273 9.34 -15.35 1.04
C ALA A 273 10.76 -15.05 0.54
N ARG A 274 10.96 -14.92 -0.78
CA ARG A 274 12.23 -14.48 -1.39
C ARG A 274 12.63 -13.08 -0.93
N PHE A 275 11.68 -12.16 -0.86
CA PHE A 275 11.92 -10.80 -0.38
C PHE A 275 12.45 -10.80 1.06
N PHE A 276 11.80 -11.50 2.00
CA PHE A 276 12.29 -11.59 3.38
C PHE A 276 13.59 -12.39 3.52
N GLN A 277 13.74 -13.48 2.74
CA GLN A 277 14.99 -14.24 2.64
C GLN A 277 16.18 -13.32 2.36
N LYS A 278 16.02 -12.38 1.41
CA LYS A 278 17.05 -11.41 0.98
C LYS A 278 17.03 -10.09 1.74
N GLY A 279 16.57 -10.09 2.99
CA GLY A 279 16.67 -8.92 3.86
C GLY A 279 15.59 -7.88 3.63
N GLY A 280 14.45 -8.22 3.02
CA GLY A 280 13.25 -7.40 3.08
C GLY A 280 12.81 -7.16 4.52
N SER A 281 12.17 -6.02 4.80
CA SER A 281 11.64 -5.72 6.15
C SER A 281 10.22 -5.14 6.15
N VAL A 282 9.78 -4.57 5.04
CA VAL A 282 8.42 -4.06 4.86
C VAL A 282 7.89 -4.59 3.53
N VAL A 283 6.79 -5.31 3.56
CA VAL A 283 6.06 -5.72 2.36
C VAL A 283 4.63 -5.21 2.44
N ASN A 284 4.11 -4.69 1.34
CA ASN A 284 2.74 -4.23 1.23
C ASN A 284 2.02 -4.92 0.06
N TYR A 285 0.86 -5.52 0.33
CA TYR A 285 0.02 -6.13 -0.70
C TYR A 285 -0.84 -5.08 -1.39
N TYR A 286 -0.54 -4.80 -2.66
CA TYR A 286 -1.33 -3.91 -3.51
C TYR A 286 -2.09 -4.76 -4.54
N MET A 287 -3.39 -5.01 -4.41
CA MET A 287 -4.31 -4.62 -3.35
C MET A 287 -4.56 -5.77 -2.38
N TYR A 288 -4.78 -5.46 -1.10
CA TYR A 288 -5.31 -6.48 -0.19
C TYR A 288 -6.82 -6.59 -0.31
N HIS A 289 -7.50 -5.44 -0.33
CA HIS A 289 -8.90 -5.31 -0.70
C HIS A 289 -9.01 -4.22 -1.76
N GLY A 290 -9.33 -4.62 -2.99
CA GLY A 290 -9.40 -3.73 -4.13
C GLY A 290 -10.65 -2.84 -4.15
N GLY A 291 -11.82 -3.44 -3.91
CA GLY A 291 -13.10 -2.74 -3.85
C GLY A 291 -13.63 -2.28 -5.21
N THR A 292 -14.34 -1.15 -5.21
CA THR A 292 -15.10 -0.65 -6.37
C THR A 292 -14.81 0.83 -6.63
N ASN A 293 -14.62 1.16 -7.91
CA ASN A 293 -14.59 2.53 -8.40
C ASN A 293 -16.01 3.13 -8.46
N PHE A 294 -16.52 3.62 -7.34
CA PHE A 294 -17.87 4.19 -7.26
C PHE A 294 -18.02 5.52 -8.01
N GLY A 295 -19.22 5.75 -8.55
CA GLY A 295 -19.54 6.96 -9.30
C GLY A 295 -18.74 7.04 -10.60
N ARG A 296 -18.35 8.26 -10.99
CA ARG A 296 -17.64 8.53 -12.25
C ARG A 296 -16.25 9.15 -12.10
N THR A 297 -15.91 9.63 -10.91
CA THR A 297 -14.61 10.27 -10.61
C THR A 297 -13.62 9.32 -9.95
N GLY A 298 -13.91 8.01 -9.99
CA GLY A 298 -13.11 6.94 -9.40
C GLY A 298 -12.14 6.33 -10.43
N GLY A 299 -12.59 5.33 -11.19
CA GLY A 299 -11.73 4.58 -12.11
C GLY A 299 -11.28 5.43 -13.30
N GLY A 300 -9.97 5.64 -13.44
CA GLY A 300 -9.37 6.48 -14.49
C GLY A 300 -9.35 5.83 -15.87
N GLY A 301 -10.51 5.48 -16.42
CA GLY A 301 -10.65 4.68 -17.64
C GLY A 301 -10.61 3.16 -17.42
N PHE A 302 -10.61 2.73 -16.15
CA PHE A 302 -10.68 1.33 -15.72
C PHE A 302 -12.11 0.93 -15.39
N THR A 303 -12.35 -0.38 -15.24
CA THR A 303 -13.70 -0.85 -14.92
C THR A 303 -14.20 -0.32 -13.57
N THR A 304 -15.52 -0.39 -13.36
CA THR A 304 -16.13 -0.14 -12.06
C THR A 304 -15.58 -1.08 -10.98
N SER A 305 -15.35 -2.36 -11.31
CA SER A 305 -14.64 -3.27 -10.40
C SER A 305 -13.19 -2.85 -10.24
N TYR A 306 -12.66 -2.96 -9.03
CA TYR A 306 -11.23 -2.87 -8.75
C TYR A 306 -10.75 -4.08 -7.94
N ASP A 307 -11.34 -5.26 -8.14
CA ASP A 307 -11.06 -6.50 -7.38
C ASP A 307 -9.57 -6.84 -7.22
N PHE A 308 -8.77 -6.59 -8.27
CA PHE A 308 -7.32 -6.78 -8.31
C PHE A 308 -6.85 -8.21 -7.99
N ASP A 309 -7.76 -9.21 -7.94
CA ASP A 309 -7.47 -10.54 -7.42
C ASP A 309 -6.86 -10.50 -6.00
N GLY A 310 -7.29 -9.52 -5.19
CA GLY A 310 -6.85 -9.35 -3.81
C GLY A 310 -7.27 -10.52 -2.89
N PRO A 311 -6.56 -10.73 -1.76
CA PRO A 311 -6.97 -11.64 -0.69
C PRO A 311 -8.38 -11.40 -0.15
N ILE A 312 -8.88 -10.17 -0.21
CA ILE A 312 -10.29 -9.83 -0.01
C ILE A 312 -10.84 -9.37 -1.36
N ASP A 313 -11.89 -10.01 -1.85
CA ASP A 313 -12.50 -9.71 -3.14
C ASP A 313 -13.20 -8.33 -3.16
N GLU A 314 -13.70 -7.91 -4.31
CA GLU A 314 -14.44 -6.66 -4.48
C GLU A 314 -15.57 -6.45 -3.45
N TYR A 315 -16.22 -7.52 -3.00
CA TYR A 315 -17.41 -7.49 -2.15
C TYR A 315 -17.09 -7.64 -0.66
N GLY A 316 -15.81 -7.72 -0.29
CA GLY A 316 -15.38 -7.87 1.10
C GLY A 316 -15.30 -9.32 1.57
N LEU A 317 -15.36 -10.30 0.66
CA LEU A 317 -15.27 -11.72 1.00
C LEU A 317 -13.83 -12.22 0.93
N VAL A 318 -13.50 -13.18 1.80
CA VAL A 318 -12.18 -13.79 1.85
C VAL A 318 -11.96 -14.70 0.64
N ARG A 319 -10.88 -14.45 -0.11
CA ARG A 319 -10.48 -15.24 -1.28
C ARG A 319 -9.56 -16.38 -0.88
N PHE A 320 -10.09 -17.59 -0.82
CA PHE A 320 -9.28 -18.81 -0.66
C PHE A 320 -8.80 -19.37 -2.00
N PRO A 321 -7.61 -19.98 -2.07
CA PRO A 321 -6.68 -20.19 -0.94
C PRO A 321 -5.79 -18.97 -0.64
N LYS A 322 -5.88 -17.87 -1.41
CA LYS A 322 -4.92 -16.75 -1.33
C LYS A 322 -4.81 -16.14 0.05
N TRP A 323 -5.93 -15.77 0.69
CA TRP A 323 -5.91 -15.18 2.03
C TRP A 323 -5.32 -16.12 3.07
N GLY A 324 -5.79 -17.38 3.12
CA GLY A 324 -5.30 -18.37 4.07
C GLY A 324 -3.82 -18.71 3.90
N HIS A 325 -3.39 -18.89 2.65
CA HIS A 325 -1.99 -19.20 2.34
C HIS A 325 -1.03 -18.06 2.70
N LEU A 326 -1.44 -16.81 2.46
CA LEU A 326 -0.64 -15.65 2.88
C LEU A 326 -0.66 -15.47 4.40
N LYS A 327 -1.76 -15.79 5.08
CA LYS A 327 -1.82 -15.80 6.54
C LYS A 327 -0.81 -16.79 7.14
N GLU A 328 -0.78 -18.03 6.66
CA GLU A 328 0.19 -19.05 7.09
C GLU A 328 1.64 -18.61 6.82
N LEU A 329 1.89 -17.96 5.68
CA LEU A 329 3.18 -17.34 5.37
C LEU A 329 3.56 -16.27 6.41
N HIS A 330 2.63 -15.37 6.76
CA HIS A 330 2.88 -14.33 7.76
C HIS A 330 3.20 -14.92 9.13
N GLU A 331 2.49 -15.97 9.55
CA GLU A 331 2.76 -16.70 10.79
C GLU A 331 4.18 -17.30 10.76
N ALA A 332 4.57 -17.93 9.65
CA ALA A 332 5.93 -18.48 9.48
C ALA A 332 7.03 -17.38 9.52
N ILE A 333 6.81 -16.24 8.86
CA ILE A 333 7.74 -15.10 8.90
C ILE A 333 7.81 -14.50 10.30
N LYS A 334 6.69 -14.44 11.04
CA LYS A 334 6.65 -13.91 12.40
C LYS A 334 7.51 -14.74 13.36
N LEU A 335 7.53 -16.07 13.20
CA LEU A 335 8.43 -16.95 13.95
C LEU A 335 9.91 -16.62 13.69
N CYS A 336 10.24 -16.05 12.53
CA CYS A 336 11.59 -15.70 12.12
C CYS A 336 12.02 -14.27 12.51
N GLU A 337 11.07 -13.39 12.88
CA GLU A 337 11.27 -11.95 13.00
C GLU A 337 12.48 -11.57 13.86
N ASN A 338 12.55 -12.09 15.08
CA ASN A 338 13.59 -11.71 16.03
C ASN A 338 15.00 -12.01 15.50
N VAL A 339 15.18 -13.15 14.83
CA VAL A 339 16.49 -13.57 14.30
C VAL A 339 16.84 -12.79 13.04
N VAL A 340 15.87 -12.66 12.11
CA VAL A 340 16.06 -11.97 10.82
C VAL A 340 16.34 -10.47 11.01
N LEU A 341 15.76 -9.84 12.04
CA LEU A 341 15.96 -8.41 12.29
C LEU A 341 17.19 -8.10 13.14
N ASN A 342 17.65 -9.01 14.01
CA ASN A 342 18.77 -8.74 14.91
C ASN A 342 20.10 -9.39 14.46
N THR A 343 20.09 -10.09 13.33
CA THR A 343 21.32 -10.56 12.68
C THR A 343 21.78 -9.53 11.65
N ASN A 344 23.07 -9.20 11.65
CA ASN A 344 23.62 -8.16 10.79
C ASN A 344 23.54 -8.50 9.29
N GLN A 345 23.87 -9.73 8.92
CA GLN A 345 23.85 -10.19 7.52
C GLN A 345 23.51 -11.69 7.47
N PRO A 346 22.76 -12.12 6.46
CA PRO A 346 22.54 -13.54 6.23
C PRO A 346 23.78 -14.23 5.66
N THR A 347 23.85 -15.55 5.83
CA THR A 347 24.83 -16.41 5.15
C THR A 347 24.13 -17.17 4.03
N ASN A 348 24.59 -16.95 2.79
CA ASN A 348 24.10 -17.69 1.63
C ASN A 348 24.88 -18.99 1.45
N ILE A 349 24.16 -20.07 1.13
CA ILE A 349 24.67 -21.43 0.99
C ILE A 349 24.14 -21.97 -0.33
N ALA A 350 25.04 -22.38 -1.21
CA ALA A 350 24.67 -23.10 -2.42
C ALA A 350 24.24 -24.52 -2.02
N ILE A 351 22.97 -24.85 -2.26
CA ILE A 351 22.37 -26.16 -1.94
C ILE A 351 21.95 -26.93 -3.20
N GLY A 352 22.20 -26.36 -4.39
CA GLY A 352 21.99 -26.96 -5.70
C GLY A 352 22.26 -25.95 -6.83
N PRO A 353 22.13 -26.35 -8.11
CA PRO A 353 22.36 -25.46 -9.26
C PRO A 353 21.28 -24.38 -9.40
N SER A 354 20.04 -24.72 -9.02
CA SER A 354 18.88 -23.81 -9.05
C SER A 354 18.25 -23.64 -7.67
N GLN A 355 19.02 -23.94 -6.61
CA GLN A 355 18.56 -23.91 -5.23
C GLN A 355 19.52 -23.11 -4.35
N GLU A 356 18.94 -22.24 -3.54
CA GLU A 356 19.65 -21.29 -2.67
C GLU A 356 19.17 -21.47 -1.24
N GLY A 357 20.10 -21.69 -0.32
CA GLY A 357 19.85 -21.65 1.12
C GLY A 357 20.33 -20.33 1.69
N THR A 358 19.53 -19.70 2.55
CA THR A 358 19.92 -18.50 3.28
C THR A 358 19.69 -18.72 4.76
N VAL A 359 20.72 -18.52 5.57
CA VAL A 359 20.69 -18.69 7.02
C VAL A 359 20.84 -17.35 7.71
N TRP A 360 19.90 -17.04 8.59
CA TRP A 360 19.95 -15.93 9.54
C TRP A 360 20.22 -16.48 10.94
N GLY A 361 21.04 -15.78 11.73
CA GLY A 361 21.41 -16.18 13.08
C GLY A 361 22.92 -16.09 13.30
N ASP A 362 23.31 -16.16 14.57
CA ASP A 362 24.72 -16.16 14.96
C ASP A 362 25.28 -17.59 14.91
N PRO A 363 26.36 -17.86 14.15
CA PRO A 363 27.01 -19.18 14.10
C PRO A 363 27.46 -19.72 15.46
N SER A 364 27.69 -18.85 16.43
CA SER A 364 28.04 -19.19 17.81
C SER A 364 26.83 -19.51 18.69
N SER A 365 25.62 -19.16 18.23
CA SER A 365 24.36 -19.43 18.92
C SER A 365 23.68 -20.68 18.35
N LYS A 366 22.76 -21.27 19.13
CA LYS A 366 21.88 -22.34 18.63
C LYS A 366 20.62 -21.80 17.93
N ILE A 367 20.45 -20.48 17.84
CA ILE A 367 19.26 -19.84 17.28
C ILE A 367 19.56 -19.49 15.84
N CYS A 368 18.84 -20.11 14.91
CA CYS A 368 18.98 -19.79 13.50
C CYS A 368 17.66 -20.00 12.75
N VAL A 369 17.50 -19.24 11.68
CA VAL A 369 16.40 -19.33 10.72
C VAL A 369 17.00 -19.66 9.37
N ALA A 370 16.37 -20.56 8.62
CA ALA A 370 16.76 -20.85 7.25
C ALA A 370 15.60 -20.67 6.27
N PHE A 371 15.92 -20.14 5.09
CA PHE A 371 15.07 -20.14 3.91
C PHE A 371 15.74 -21.00 2.86
N LEU A 372 15.04 -22.00 2.34
CA LEU A 372 15.54 -22.87 1.28
C LEU A 372 14.67 -22.65 0.04
N ALA A 373 15.23 -22.00 -0.98
CA ALA A 373 14.54 -21.64 -2.20
C ALA A 373 14.93 -22.57 -3.36
N ASN A 374 13.95 -22.93 -4.18
CA ASN A 374 14.12 -23.52 -5.49
C ASN A 374 13.55 -22.56 -6.53
N TYR A 375 14.42 -21.97 -7.35
CA TYR A 375 14.04 -21.05 -8.43
C TYR A 375 14.02 -21.74 -9.81
N ASP A 376 14.17 -23.07 -9.86
CA ASP A 376 13.71 -23.86 -11.02
C ASP A 376 12.18 -23.82 -11.05
N ASN A 377 11.61 -23.36 -12.15
CA ASN A 377 10.16 -23.21 -12.32
C ASN A 377 9.46 -24.49 -12.83
N THR A 378 10.22 -25.55 -13.07
CA THR A 378 9.75 -26.79 -13.70
C THR A 378 9.97 -28.00 -12.80
N ASN A 379 11.14 -28.11 -12.18
CA ASN A 379 11.55 -29.32 -11.46
C ASN A 379 11.58 -29.14 -9.94
N ASP A 380 10.98 -30.09 -9.24
CA ASP A 380 11.18 -30.26 -7.79
C ASP A 380 12.63 -30.71 -7.53
N ALA A 381 13.16 -30.36 -6.36
CA ALA A 381 14.52 -30.72 -5.96
C ALA A 381 14.56 -31.27 -4.53
N THR A 382 15.37 -32.31 -4.31
CA THR A 382 15.77 -32.75 -2.97
C THR A 382 17.17 -32.21 -2.68
N VAL A 383 17.30 -31.38 -1.65
CA VAL A 383 18.57 -30.74 -1.26
C VAL A 383 19.02 -31.25 0.11
N VAL A 384 20.33 -31.21 0.36
CA VAL A 384 20.89 -31.52 1.69
C VAL A 384 21.24 -30.21 2.39
N PHE A 385 20.65 -29.98 3.56
CA PHE A 385 20.93 -28.83 4.41
C PHE A 385 21.13 -29.30 5.86
N GLN A 386 22.24 -28.92 6.50
CA GLN A 386 22.60 -29.33 7.87
C GLN A 386 22.42 -30.84 8.16
N ASN A 387 22.91 -31.69 7.24
CA ASN A 387 22.82 -33.16 7.31
C ASN A 387 21.39 -33.75 7.28
N ALA A 388 20.40 -32.97 6.84
CA ALA A 388 19.04 -33.45 6.58
C ALA A 388 18.67 -33.20 5.11
N SER A 389 17.82 -34.07 4.56
CA SER A 389 17.28 -33.94 3.20
C SER A 389 15.94 -33.20 3.23
N TYR A 390 15.77 -32.25 2.32
CA TYR A 390 14.55 -31.46 2.17
C TYR A 390 14.05 -31.49 0.74
N ASP A 391 12.78 -31.81 0.57
CA ASP A 391 12.09 -31.69 -0.73
C ASP A 391 11.53 -30.28 -0.90
N ILE A 392 12.00 -29.60 -1.93
CA ILE A 392 11.64 -28.23 -2.26
C ILE A 392 11.00 -28.22 -3.65
N PRO A 393 9.66 -28.08 -3.73
CA PRO A 393 8.95 -28.01 -5.00
C PRO A 393 9.49 -26.92 -5.93
N ALA A 394 9.23 -27.06 -7.23
CA ALA A 394 9.52 -26.04 -8.23
C ALA A 394 8.93 -24.68 -7.82
N TRP A 395 9.67 -23.61 -8.05
CA TRP A 395 9.29 -22.21 -7.76
C TRP A 395 8.77 -22.03 -6.32
N SER A 396 9.53 -22.50 -5.33
CA SER A 396 9.09 -22.47 -3.94
C SER A 396 10.19 -22.10 -2.95
N VAL A 397 9.77 -21.61 -1.78
CA VAL A 397 10.64 -21.38 -0.62
C VAL A 397 10.08 -22.15 0.57
N SER A 398 10.92 -22.96 1.21
CA SER A 398 10.65 -23.57 2.52
C SER A 398 11.23 -22.69 3.63
N ILE A 399 10.44 -22.43 4.67
CA ILE A 399 10.83 -21.60 5.83
C ILE A 399 11.04 -22.50 7.04
N LEU A 400 12.21 -22.38 7.66
CA LEU A 400 12.65 -23.16 8.82
C LEU A 400 13.06 -22.20 9.96
N PRO A 401 12.16 -21.83 10.88
CA PRO A 401 12.44 -20.88 11.95
C PRO A 401 13.51 -21.35 12.96
N ASP A 402 13.85 -22.64 12.93
CA ASP A 402 14.85 -23.29 13.78
C ASP A 402 15.96 -24.01 12.97
N CYS A 403 16.05 -23.71 11.67
CA CYS A 403 16.89 -24.39 10.66
C CYS A 403 16.66 -25.90 10.50
N LYS A 404 15.61 -26.47 11.09
CA LYS A 404 15.39 -27.93 11.10
C LYS A 404 14.05 -28.32 10.56
N ASN A 405 12.98 -27.69 11.05
CA ASN A 405 11.61 -28.04 10.75
C ASN A 405 11.04 -27.06 9.73
N VAL A 406 10.56 -27.57 8.59
CA VAL A 406 9.81 -26.77 7.63
C VAL A 406 8.42 -26.51 8.21
N VAL A 407 8.14 -25.26 8.56
CA VAL A 407 6.80 -24.86 9.06
C VAL A 407 5.89 -24.38 7.94
N PHE A 408 6.47 -23.96 6.80
CA PHE A 408 5.74 -23.45 5.65
C PHE A 408 6.54 -23.67 4.36
N ASN A 409 5.85 -23.98 3.26
CA ASN A 409 6.42 -23.93 1.92
C ASN A 409 5.45 -23.22 0.96
N THR A 410 5.97 -22.30 0.17
CA THR A 410 5.15 -21.40 -0.66
C THR A 410 4.35 -22.11 -1.77
N ALA A 411 4.73 -23.33 -2.17
CA ALA A 411 4.03 -24.11 -3.19
C ALA A 411 3.00 -25.10 -2.63
N LYS A 412 2.84 -25.20 -1.30
CA LYS A 412 1.93 -26.13 -0.63
C LYS A 412 0.77 -25.38 0.07
N PRO A 413 -0.19 -24.80 -0.68
CA PRO A 413 -1.32 -24.12 -0.06
C PRO A 413 -2.20 -25.07 0.74
N SER A 414 -2.71 -24.60 1.88
CA SER A 414 -3.73 -25.31 2.64
C SER A 414 -4.97 -25.55 1.78
N GLN A 415 -5.56 -26.74 1.91
CA GLN A 415 -6.63 -27.22 1.04
C GLN A 415 -8.01 -26.60 1.33
N GLU A 416 -8.09 -25.51 2.11
CA GLU A 416 -9.37 -24.85 2.38
C GLU A 416 -9.94 -24.29 1.07
N LYS A 417 -10.91 -25.02 0.51
CA LYS A 417 -11.70 -24.59 -0.63
C LYS A 417 -12.86 -23.76 -0.09
N CYS A 418 -12.85 -22.46 -0.33
CA CYS A 418 -14.10 -21.71 -0.35
C CYS A 418 -14.73 -21.92 -1.72
N GLY A 419 -16.04 -22.18 -1.77
CA GLY A 419 -16.77 -22.18 -3.04
C GLY A 419 -16.70 -20.80 -3.67
N GLU A 420 -16.61 -20.74 -5.00
CA GLU A 420 -16.87 -19.48 -5.71
C GLU A 420 -18.25 -18.99 -5.31
N VAL A 421 -18.36 -17.72 -4.91
CA VAL A 421 -19.67 -17.09 -4.77
C VAL A 421 -20.27 -17.01 -6.16
N GLN A 422 -21.16 -17.95 -6.44
CA GLN A 422 -22.07 -17.85 -7.57
C GLN A 422 -23.00 -16.68 -7.26
N PHE A 423 -22.91 -15.61 -8.06
CA PHE A 423 -23.95 -14.60 -8.11
C PHE A 423 -25.22 -15.26 -8.65
N GLY A 424 -25.98 -15.90 -7.77
CA GLY A 424 -27.33 -16.33 -8.05
C GLY A 424 -28.20 -15.10 -8.12
N GLY A 425 -28.96 -14.94 -9.22
CA GLY A 425 -30.05 -13.98 -9.22
C GLY A 425 -30.96 -14.30 -8.04
N ASP A 426 -31.24 -13.31 -7.21
CA ASP A 426 -32.08 -13.49 -6.04
C ASP A 426 -33.50 -13.88 -6.47
N SER A 427 -33.77 -15.18 -6.51
CA SER A 427 -35.09 -15.74 -6.81
C SER A 427 -36.07 -15.57 -5.65
N SER A 428 -35.65 -14.98 -4.52
CA SER A 428 -36.52 -14.73 -3.37
C SER A 428 -37.31 -13.41 -3.48
N SER A 429 -36.95 -12.52 -4.40
CA SER A 429 -37.76 -11.33 -4.73
C SER A 429 -38.68 -11.60 -5.94
N ASN A 430 -39.79 -12.28 -5.71
CA ASN A 430 -40.82 -12.57 -6.74
C ASN A 430 -41.55 -11.32 -7.30
N ASN A 431 -41.10 -10.11 -6.96
CA ASN A 431 -41.65 -8.88 -7.50
C ASN A 431 -40.71 -8.33 -8.57
N PRO A 432 -41.02 -8.49 -9.86
CA PRO A 432 -40.22 -7.87 -10.90
C PRO A 432 -40.16 -6.36 -10.69
N LEU A 433 -38.98 -5.78 -10.87
CA LEU A 433 -38.81 -4.33 -10.87
C LEU A 433 -39.77 -3.71 -11.89
N LYS A 434 -40.51 -2.68 -11.46
CA LYS A 434 -41.36 -1.89 -12.36
C LYS A 434 -40.48 -0.83 -13.02
N TRP A 435 -40.28 -0.94 -14.32
CA TRP A 435 -39.46 -0.03 -15.10
C TRP A 435 -40.30 1.07 -15.75
N GLU A 436 -39.78 2.29 -15.70
CA GLU A 436 -40.22 3.40 -16.55
C GLU A 436 -39.07 3.73 -17.52
N VAL A 437 -39.42 4.10 -18.75
CA VAL A 437 -38.43 4.38 -19.80
C VAL A 437 -38.56 5.83 -20.23
N PHE A 438 -37.46 6.56 -20.15
CA PHE A 438 -37.31 7.88 -20.73
C PHE A 438 -36.30 7.81 -21.87
N VAL A 439 -36.66 8.34 -23.04
CA VAL A 439 -35.79 8.34 -24.22
C VAL A 439 -35.10 9.70 -24.31
N GLU A 440 -33.81 9.70 -23.99
CA GLU A 440 -32.94 10.86 -24.13
C GLU A 440 -32.90 11.31 -25.61
N LYS A 441 -33.34 12.54 -25.90
CA LYS A 441 -33.21 13.16 -27.23
C LYS A 441 -31.72 13.41 -27.56
N ALA A 442 -31.30 13.03 -28.76
CA ALA A 442 -29.95 13.35 -29.24
C ALA A 442 -29.78 14.84 -29.58
N GLY A 443 -28.61 15.40 -29.25
CA GLY A 443 -28.22 16.76 -29.61
C GLY A 443 -28.67 17.82 -28.60
N ILE A 444 -29.17 18.95 -29.10
CA ILE A 444 -29.49 20.13 -28.27
C ILE A 444 -30.87 19.96 -27.60
N TRP A 445 -30.87 20.07 -26.28
CA TRP A 445 -32.05 20.01 -25.42
C TRP A 445 -32.74 21.37 -25.23
N GLY A 446 -31.95 22.45 -25.24
CA GLY A 446 -32.44 23.82 -25.13
C GLY A 446 -33.00 24.38 -26.45
N LYS A 447 -33.45 25.64 -26.41
CA LYS A 447 -33.76 26.40 -27.63
C LYS A 447 -32.50 26.69 -28.46
N GLU A 448 -31.36 26.77 -27.79
CA GLU A 448 -30.04 27.08 -28.34
C GLU A 448 -28.99 26.12 -27.75
N ALA A 449 -27.83 26.02 -28.38
CA ALA A 449 -26.70 25.24 -27.85
C ALA A 449 -26.09 25.95 -26.63
N ASP A 450 -25.60 25.19 -25.66
CA ASP A 450 -24.94 25.75 -24.46
C ASP A 450 -23.66 26.52 -24.79
N LEU A 451 -22.99 26.16 -25.89
CA LEU A 451 -21.80 26.80 -26.41
C LEU A 451 -21.79 26.73 -27.94
N VAL A 452 -21.50 27.86 -28.61
CA VAL A 452 -21.26 27.91 -30.06
C VAL A 452 -19.83 28.40 -30.30
N TYR A 453 -19.05 27.62 -31.04
CA TYR A 453 -17.66 27.93 -31.34
C TYR A 453 -17.34 27.65 -32.81
N ASN A 454 -16.57 28.53 -33.46
CA ASN A 454 -16.16 28.36 -34.85
C ASN A 454 -14.91 27.46 -34.92
N GLY A 455 -15.09 26.17 -34.62
CA GLY A 455 -14.03 25.17 -34.62
C GLY A 455 -14.31 24.00 -33.70
N LEU A 456 -13.37 23.07 -33.62
CA LEU A 456 -13.41 21.97 -32.65
C LEU A 456 -12.90 22.46 -31.28
N VAL A 457 -13.47 21.90 -30.23
CA VAL A 457 -13.11 22.15 -28.83
C VAL A 457 -12.66 20.85 -28.18
N ASP A 458 -11.75 20.94 -27.21
CA ASP A 458 -11.36 19.79 -26.39
C ASP A 458 -12.46 19.45 -25.37
N GLN A 459 -12.76 18.16 -25.21
CA GLN A 459 -13.86 17.71 -24.37
C GLN A 459 -13.63 18.06 -22.90
N LEU A 460 -12.44 17.76 -22.38
CA LEU A 460 -12.10 18.05 -20.99
C LEU A 460 -12.22 19.55 -20.74
N ASN A 461 -11.70 20.39 -21.65
CA ASN A 461 -11.77 21.83 -21.51
C ASN A 461 -13.20 22.39 -21.47
N VAL A 462 -14.17 21.76 -22.13
CA VAL A 462 -15.57 22.20 -22.11
C VAL A 462 -16.32 21.62 -20.92
N THR A 463 -16.22 20.31 -20.69
CA THR A 463 -16.99 19.64 -19.62
C THR A 463 -16.43 19.91 -18.24
N LYS A 464 -15.14 20.26 -18.13
CA LYS A 464 -14.41 20.41 -16.85
C LYS A 464 -14.50 19.15 -15.99
N ASP A 465 -14.63 17.98 -16.64
CA ASP A 465 -14.92 16.70 -15.99
C ASP A 465 -16.22 16.70 -15.14
N ALA A 466 -17.18 17.59 -15.42
CA ALA A 466 -18.49 17.57 -14.78
C ALA A 466 -19.41 16.45 -15.32
N SER A 467 -19.12 15.97 -16.54
CA SER A 467 -19.86 14.91 -17.22
C SER A 467 -18.94 14.11 -18.15
N ASP A 468 -19.25 12.83 -18.32
CA ASP A 468 -18.59 11.95 -19.30
C ASP A 468 -18.94 12.30 -20.75
N TYR A 469 -20.01 13.09 -20.94
CA TYR A 469 -20.62 13.34 -22.24
C TYR A 469 -20.48 14.80 -22.67
N LEU A 470 -20.14 14.99 -23.95
CA LEU A 470 -20.19 16.28 -24.65
C LEU A 470 -20.79 16.08 -26.05
N TRP A 471 -21.84 16.84 -26.37
CA TRP A 471 -22.43 16.82 -27.70
C TRP A 471 -21.69 17.77 -28.65
N TYR A 472 -21.05 17.21 -29.67
CA TYR A 472 -20.53 17.97 -30.80
C TYR A 472 -21.58 18.01 -31.92
N THR A 473 -22.09 19.20 -32.23
CA THR A 473 -23.10 19.39 -33.29
C THR A 473 -22.62 20.45 -34.28
N THR A 474 -22.83 20.19 -35.57
CA THR A 474 -22.60 21.13 -36.67
C THR A 474 -23.82 21.13 -37.58
N ARG A 475 -24.08 22.24 -38.27
CA ARG A 475 -25.13 22.34 -39.28
C ARG A 475 -24.59 22.10 -40.68
#